data_AF-A0A1G0WF95-F1
#
_entry.id   AF-A0A1G0WF95-F1
#
_cell.length_a   1.000
_cell.length_b   1.000
_cell.length_c   1.000
_cell.angle_alpha   90.00
_cell.angle_beta   90.00
_cell.angle_gamma   90.00
#
_symmetry.space_group_name_H-M   'P 1'
#
loop_
_entity.id
_entity.type
_entity.pdbx_description
1 polymer ?
#
loop_
_entity_poly.entity_id
_entity_poly.type
_entity_poly.pdbx_seq_one_letter_code
_entity_poly.pdbx_strand_id
1 'polypeptide(L)'
;MKLPEDPFIRELLPEFVDTWIQDIGAQFNALIEAKNWDDLYRFGHTLKGSCFQFGLDNIAAQGIELMGYAKEHDLDNAFKMGDILRNSFVEIKTELENNPDFK
;
A
#
# COMPACT_ATOMS: atom_id res chain seq x y z
N MET A 1 -3.88 -15.32 1.04
CA MET A 1 -4.32 -14.39 -0.03
C MET A 1 -4.63 -15.20 -1.30
N LYS A 2 -5.49 -14.72 -2.22
CA LYS A 2 -5.57 -15.27 -3.59
C LYS A 2 -4.84 -14.30 -4.51
N LEU A 3 -3.74 -14.75 -5.10
CA LEU A 3 -2.95 -13.93 -6.02
C LEU A 3 -3.64 -13.85 -7.40
N PRO A 4 -3.38 -12.79 -8.20
CA PRO A 4 -3.92 -12.66 -9.55
C PRO A 4 -3.60 -13.89 -10.41
N GLU A 5 -4.54 -14.34 -11.24
CA GLU A 5 -4.29 -15.44 -12.20
C GLU A 5 -3.69 -14.95 -13.51
N ASP A 6 -3.79 -13.65 -13.79
CA ASP A 6 -3.23 -13.03 -14.99
C ASP A 6 -1.69 -13.07 -14.95
N PRO A 7 -1.02 -13.74 -15.91
CA PRO A 7 0.44 -13.83 -15.95
C PRO A 7 1.16 -12.49 -16.03
N PHE A 8 0.58 -11.50 -16.72
CA PHE A 8 1.18 -10.17 -16.86
C PHE A 8 1.17 -9.42 -15.52
N ILE A 9 0.06 -9.52 -14.78
CA ILE A 9 -0.04 -8.94 -13.45
C ILE A 9 0.94 -9.62 -12.48
N ARG A 10 1.14 -10.93 -12.59
CA ARG A 10 2.14 -11.66 -11.77
C ARG A 10 3.56 -11.20 -12.03
N GLU A 11 3.92 -10.98 -13.30
CA GLU A 11 5.25 -10.50 -13.68
C GLU A 11 5.55 -9.11 -13.12
N LEU A 12 4.54 -8.22 -13.10
CA LEU A 12 4.68 -6.85 -12.59
C LEU A 12 4.57 -6.74 -11.06
N LEU A 13 3.98 -7.73 -10.40
CA LEU A 13 3.67 -7.68 -8.97
C LEU A 13 4.90 -7.44 -8.08
N PRO A 14 6.08 -8.06 -8.30
CA PRO A 14 7.26 -7.79 -7.49
C PRO A 14 7.72 -6.32 -7.55
N GLU A 15 7.80 -5.73 -8.75
CA GLU A 15 8.18 -4.33 -8.93
C GLU A 15 7.15 -3.38 -8.31
N PHE A 16 5.87 -3.71 -8.46
CA PHE A 16 4.77 -2.97 -7.85
C PHE A 16 4.88 -2.93 -6.32
N VAL A 17 5.14 -4.09 -5.69
CA VAL A 17 5.30 -4.19 -4.24
C VAL A 17 6.53 -3.42 -3.77
N ASP A 18 7.66 -3.53 -4.47
CA ASP A 18 8.88 -2.80 -4.12
C ASP A 18 8.70 -1.29 -4.21
N THR A 19 8.00 -0.82 -5.23
CA THR A 19 7.69 0.61 -5.41
C THR A 19 6.86 1.14 -4.23
N TRP A 20 5.80 0.43 -3.82
CA TRP A 20 4.99 0.86 -2.68
C TRP A 20 5.73 0.83 -1.35
N ILE A 21 6.60 -0.16 -1.12
CA ILE A 21 7.46 -0.21 0.06
C ILE A 21 8.35 1.03 0.13
N GLN A 22 8.88 1.49 -1.01
CA GLN A 22 9.70 2.71 -1.10
C GLN A 22 8.87 3.97 -0.90
N ASP A 23 7.73 4.09 -1.59
CA ASP A 23 6.86 5.26 -1.53
C ASP A 23 6.29 5.48 -0.12
N ILE A 24 5.91 4.41 0.58
CA ILE A 24 5.50 4.52 1.99
C ILE A 24 6.67 4.99 2.85
N GLY A 25 7.88 4.46 2.64
CA GLY A 25 9.05 4.86 3.41
C GLY A 25 9.48 6.32 3.18
N ALA A 26 9.31 6.83 1.96
CA ALA A 26 9.80 8.15 1.55
C ALA A 26 8.73 9.25 1.63
N GLN A 27 7.53 9.00 1.12
CA GLN A 27 6.49 10.02 0.94
C GLN A 27 5.56 10.11 2.15
N PHE A 28 5.10 8.96 2.67
CA PHE A 28 4.08 8.91 3.72
C PHE A 28 4.49 9.68 4.98
N ASN A 29 5.71 9.43 5.47
CA ASN A 29 6.22 10.09 6.68
C ASN A 29 6.28 11.62 6.52
N ALA A 30 6.73 12.09 5.36
CA ALA A 30 6.77 13.52 5.06
C ALA A 30 5.37 14.15 5.05
N LEU A 31 4.37 13.46 4.51
CA LEU A 31 2.98 13.92 4.49
C LEU A 31 2.38 14.01 5.91
N ILE A 32 2.66 13.01 6.75
CA ILE A 32 2.20 12.98 8.14
C ILE A 32 2.85 14.10 8.97
N GLU A 33 4.17 14.25 8.89
CA GLU A 33 4.90 15.30 9.63
C GLU A 33 4.47 16.70 9.22
N ALA A 34 4.27 16.92 7.91
CA ALA A 34 3.79 18.19 7.38
C ALA A 34 2.29 18.43 7.64
N LYS A 35 1.55 17.43 8.17
CA LYS A 35 0.08 17.44 8.29
C LYS A 35 -0.60 17.82 6.97
N ASN A 36 -0.05 17.33 5.86
CA ASN A 36 -0.58 17.60 4.54
C ASN A 36 -1.72 16.59 4.22
N TRP A 37 -2.88 16.87 4.81
CA TRP A 37 -4.05 15.97 4.78
C TRP A 37 -4.59 15.72 3.38
N ASP A 38 -4.59 16.75 2.52
CA ASP A 38 -5.06 16.63 1.14
C ASP A 38 -4.20 15.67 0.33
N ASP A 39 -2.88 15.77 0.46
CA ASP A 39 -1.96 14.86 -0.24
C ASP A 39 -1.92 13.48 0.41
N LEU A 40 -2.11 13.37 1.73
CA LEU A 40 -2.29 12.07 2.40
C LEU A 40 -3.55 11.34 1.89
N TYR A 41 -4.65 12.08 1.70
CA TYR A 41 -5.86 11.54 1.10
C TYR A 41 -5.62 11.05 -0.33
N ARG A 42 -4.90 11.84 -1.15
CA ARG A 42 -4.53 11.45 -2.51
C ARG A 42 -3.61 10.23 -2.54
N PHE A 43 -2.67 10.14 -1.59
CA PHE A 43 -1.80 8.98 -1.43
C PHE A 43 -2.63 7.71 -1.19
N GLY A 44 -3.54 7.73 -0.22
CA GLY A 44 -4.47 6.61 0.04
C GLY A 44 -5.36 6.29 -1.16
N HIS A 45 -5.82 7.30 -1.91
CA HIS A 45 -6.62 7.11 -3.12
C HIS A 45 -5.84 6.37 -4.23
N THR A 46 -4.61 6.77 -4.48
CA THR A 46 -3.71 6.14 -5.47
C THR A 46 -3.35 4.71 -5.04
N LEU A 47 -3.05 4.51 -3.75
CA LEU A 47 -2.78 3.20 -3.16
C LEU A 47 -3.96 2.24 -3.36
N LYS A 48 -5.16 2.66 -2.97
CA LYS A 48 -6.40 1.90 -3.19
C LYS A 48 -6.57 1.52 -4.66
N GLY A 49 -6.48 2.50 -5.56
CA GLY A 49 -6.73 2.30 -6.99
C GLY A 49 -5.78 1.28 -7.61
N SER A 50 -4.49 1.41 -7.30
CA SER A 50 -3.47 0.50 -7.83
C SER A 50 -3.53 -0.89 -7.18
N CYS A 51 -3.76 -1.01 -5.87
CA CYS A 51 -3.89 -2.32 -5.21
C CYS A 51 -5.04 -3.16 -5.78
N PHE A 52 -6.18 -2.56 -6.15
CA PHE A 52 -7.27 -3.29 -6.81
C PHE A 52 -6.87 -3.85 -8.18
N GLN A 53 -6.00 -3.16 -8.93
CA GLN A 53 -5.51 -3.66 -10.22
C GLN A 53 -4.66 -4.91 -10.07
N PHE A 54 -3.99 -5.06 -8.93
CA PHE A 54 -3.15 -6.20 -8.57
C PHE A 54 -3.85 -7.23 -7.67
N GLY A 55 -5.17 -7.12 -7.47
CA GLY A 55 -5.94 -8.04 -6.61
C GLY A 55 -5.56 -8.03 -5.13
N LEU A 56 -4.89 -6.96 -4.66
CA LEU A 56 -4.47 -6.80 -3.27
C LEU A 56 -5.58 -6.13 -2.46
N ASP A 57 -6.78 -6.70 -2.46
CA ASP A 57 -8.01 -6.10 -1.93
C ASP A 57 -7.90 -5.70 -0.45
N ASN A 58 -7.19 -6.51 0.35
CA ASN A 58 -6.95 -6.21 1.76
C ASN A 58 -6.14 -4.93 1.95
N ILE A 59 -5.13 -4.71 1.11
CA ILE A 59 -4.29 -3.51 1.16
C ILE A 59 -5.05 -2.32 0.58
N ALA A 60 -5.88 -2.54 -0.44
CA ALA A 60 -6.78 -1.51 -0.96
C ALA A 60 -7.75 -0.99 0.11
N ALA A 61 -8.28 -1.87 0.97
CA ALA A 61 -9.13 -1.50 2.10
C ALA A 61 -8.39 -0.63 3.13
N GLN A 62 -7.13 -0.96 3.44
CA GLN A 62 -6.28 -0.11 4.30
C GLN A 62 -6.06 1.29 3.71
N GLY A 63 -5.92 1.40 2.37
CA GLY A 63 -5.90 2.68 1.68
C GLY A 63 -7.18 3.50 1.86
N ILE A 64 -8.35 2.84 1.90
CA ILE A 64 -9.64 3.49 2.18
C ILE A 64 -9.70 4.00 3.62
N GLU A 65 -9.21 3.21 4.58
CA GLU A 65 -9.12 3.65 5.98
C GLU A 65 -8.21 4.87 6.13
N LEU A 66 -7.03 4.86 5.50
CA LEU A 66 -6.13 6.01 5.47
C LEU A 66 -6.82 7.27 4.94
N MET A 67 -7.59 7.14 3.86
CA MET A 67 -8.39 8.24 3.32
C MET A 67 -9.41 8.77 4.34
N GLY A 68 -9.97 7.90 5.18
CA GLY A 68 -10.85 8.27 6.29
C GLY A 68 -10.10 9.10 7.33
N TYR A 69 -8.97 8.61 7.83
CA TYR A 69 -8.14 9.32 8.80
C TYR A 69 -7.66 10.67 8.27
N ALA A 70 -7.30 10.76 6.99
CA ALA A 70 -6.94 12.01 6.34
C ALA A 70 -8.10 13.02 6.30
N LYS A 71 -9.34 12.57 6.05
CA LYS A 71 -10.54 13.45 6.07
C LYS A 71 -10.88 13.96 7.46
N GLU A 72 -10.64 13.15 8.48
CA GLU A 72 -10.95 13.47 9.87
C GLU A 72 -9.78 14.18 10.58
N HIS A 73 -8.65 14.35 9.90
CA HIS A 73 -7.38 14.84 10.46
C HIS A 73 -6.93 14.02 11.70
N ASP A 74 -7.23 12.72 11.70
CA ASP A 74 -6.87 11.79 12.76
C ASP A 74 -5.40 11.37 12.63
N LEU A 75 -4.53 12.17 13.24
CA LEU A 75 -3.07 11.97 13.17
C LEU A 75 -2.63 10.63 13.76
N ASP A 76 -3.22 10.20 14.87
CA ASP A 76 -2.77 9.03 15.60
C ASP A 76 -3.05 7.75 14.81
N ASN A 77 -4.25 7.66 14.21
CA ASN A 77 -4.60 6.51 13.38
C ASN A 77 -3.97 6.57 11.99
N ALA A 78 -3.81 7.77 11.40
CA ALA A 78 -3.05 7.94 10.17
C ALA A 78 -1.60 7.47 10.36
N PHE A 79 -0.92 7.88 11.43
CA PHE A 79 0.45 7.46 11.72
C PHE A 79 0.58 5.93 11.80
N LYS A 80 -0.28 5.27 12.58
CA LYS A 80 -0.30 3.80 12.71
C LYS A 80 -0.57 3.09 11.38
N MET A 81 -1.41 3.69 10.52
CA MET A 81 -1.74 3.12 9.23
C MET A 81 -0.53 3.04 8.29
N GLY A 82 0.44 3.94 8.42
CA GLY A 82 1.70 3.86 7.66
C GLY A 82 2.46 2.56 7.92
N ASP A 83 2.60 2.17 9.18
CA ASP A 83 3.25 0.91 9.58
C ASP A 83 2.46 -0.31 9.12
N ILE A 84 1.12 -0.26 9.25
CA ILE A 84 0.23 -1.35 8.80
C ILE A 84 0.36 -1.58 7.29
N LEU A 85 0.30 -0.51 6.49
CA LEU A 85 0.47 -0.57 5.04
C LEU A 85 1.83 -1.14 4.68
N ARG A 86 2.90 -0.60 5.29
CA ARG A 86 4.26 -1.07 5.04
C ARG A 86 4.42 -2.55 5.32
N ASN A 87 3.96 -3.02 6.48
CA ASN A 87 4.07 -4.42 6.87
C ASN A 87 3.29 -5.32 5.91
N SER A 88 2.10 -4.89 5.47
CA SER A 88 1.29 -5.64 4.51
C SER A 88 2.04 -5.85 3.19
N PHE A 89 2.72 -4.83 2.66
CA PHE A 89 3.53 -5.00 1.45
C PHE A 89 4.78 -5.86 1.67
N VAL A 90 5.44 -5.74 2.83
CA VAL A 90 6.60 -6.60 3.18
C VAL A 90 6.21 -8.07 3.29
N GLU A 91 5.02 -8.36 3.81
CA GLU A 91 4.47 -9.73 3.84
C GLU A 91 4.30 -10.27 2.42
N ILE A 92 3.72 -9.49 1.49
CA ILE A 92 3.59 -9.91 0.09
C ILE A 92 4.96 -10.13 -0.56
N LYS A 93 5.91 -9.23 -0.33
CA LYS A 93 7.29 -9.41 -0.82
C LYS A 93 7.88 -10.72 -0.33
N THR A 94 7.73 -11.02 0.96
CA THR A 94 8.21 -12.25 1.57
C THR A 94 7.53 -13.49 0.98
N GLU A 95 6.22 -13.43 0.70
CA GLU A 95 5.50 -14.51 0.04
C GLU A 95 6.02 -14.77 -1.39
N LEU A 96 6.28 -13.70 -2.15
CA LEU A 96 6.82 -13.78 -3.52
C LEU A 96 8.23 -14.38 -3.54
N GLU A 97 9.10 -13.99 -2.61
CA GLU A 97 10.47 -14.48 -2.52
C GLU A 97 10.56 -15.96 -2.13
N ASN A 98 9.62 -16.43 -1.28
CA ASN A 98 9.60 -17.80 -0.77
C ASN A 98 8.90 -18.80 -1.69
N ASN A 99 8.26 -18.34 -2.76
CA ASN A 99 7.49 -19.20 -3.65
C ASN A 99 8.08 -19.22 -5.07
N PRO A 100 8.82 -20.29 -5.46
CA PRO A 100 9.56 -20.35 -6.71
C PRO A 100 8.68 -20.41 -7.97
N ASP A 101 7.37 -20.64 -7.83
CA ASP A 101 6.41 -20.59 -8.94
C ASP A 101 6.16 -19.15 -9.48
N PHE A 102 6.81 -18.15 -8.88
CA PHE A 102 6.77 -16.73 -9.26
C PHE A 102 8.10 -16.20 -9.84
N LYS A 103 9.08 -17.07 -10.11
CA LYS A 103 10.34 -16.73 -10.81
C LYS A 103 10.33 -17.14 -12.27
#